data_AF-X0X0A8-F1
#
_entry.id   AF-X0X0A8-F1
#
_cell.length_a   1.000
_cell.length_b   1.000
_cell.length_c   1.000
_cell.angle_alpha   90.00
_cell.angle_beta   90.00
_cell.angle_gamma   90.00
#
_symmetry.space_group_name_H-M   'P 1'
#
loop_
_entity.id
_entity.type
_entity.pdbx_description
1 polymer ?
#
loop_
_entity_poly.entity_id
_entity_poly.type
_entity_poly.pdbx_seq_one_letter_code
_entity_poly.pdbx_strand_id
1 'polypeptide(L)'
;SDGSFSQQMIQTLNHLKKSYVEIYLKRHRKARLNAEEDKRKQTLMKDFRLKELQKLSTIELMPHQSLTSFQNKLAGLKSCFQLTGSDLASNPVCRDCGFKPIQEDQTTAGSEMLKQLDDELDRLHQSWVKSLLSNLEDPTVQEKMELLQRSNREKVAGFLKSKTLPDDLSDEFLKAIQEALSGLSKIVISLDDLKKALYAEGSPATPKELKERFSGYLNHLIAGKDQDKVRIVIE
;
A
#
# COMPACT_ATOMS: atom_id res chain seq x y z
N SER A 1 46.57 55.00 -0.13
CA SER A 1 45.10 54.86 -0.29
C SER A 1 44.68 53.45 -0.73
N ASP A 2 45.49 52.73 -1.53
CA ASP A 2 45.15 51.37 -2.01
C ASP A 2 45.14 50.26 -0.94
N GLY A 3 46.01 50.34 0.09
CA GLY A 3 46.06 49.33 1.16
C GLY A 3 44.79 49.27 2.03
N SER A 4 44.17 50.43 2.29
CA SER A 4 42.91 50.51 3.05
C SER A 4 41.73 49.93 2.27
N PHE A 5 41.69 50.16 0.94
CA PHE A 5 40.65 49.63 0.07
C PHE A 5 40.75 48.11 -0.06
N SER A 6 41.96 47.58 -0.28
CA SER A 6 42.22 46.13 -0.33
C SER A 6 41.80 45.42 0.96
N GLN A 7 42.13 46.00 2.12
CA GLN A 7 41.78 45.43 3.41
C GLN A 7 40.26 45.44 3.66
N GLN A 8 39.56 46.51 3.27
CA GLN A 8 38.09 46.58 3.34
C GLN A 8 37.44 45.52 2.43
N MET A 9 37.92 45.36 1.19
CA MET A 9 37.42 44.34 0.26
C MET A 9 37.58 42.91 0.80
N ILE A 10 38.72 42.60 1.41
CA ILE A 10 38.97 41.29 2.04
C ILE A 10 38.01 41.05 3.21
N GLN A 11 37.74 42.07 4.03
CA GLN A 11 36.78 41.96 5.13
C GLN A 11 35.36 41.68 4.61
N THR A 12 34.92 42.41 3.58
CA THR A 12 33.60 42.20 2.95
C THR A 12 33.48 40.80 2.36
N LEU A 13 34.49 40.32 1.63
CA LEU A 13 34.48 38.96 1.06
C LEU A 13 34.42 37.88 2.14
N ASN A 14 35.20 38.03 3.22
CA ASN A 14 35.16 37.10 4.34
C ASN A 14 33.80 37.10 5.05
N HIS A 15 33.18 38.27 5.19
CA HIS A 15 31.83 38.38 5.74
C HIS A 15 30.80 37.67 4.84
N LEU A 16 30.81 37.94 3.54
CA LEU A 16 29.91 37.28 2.57
C LEU A 16 30.10 35.76 2.56
N LYS A 17 31.34 35.28 2.62
CA LYS A 17 31.63 33.84 2.68
C LYS A 17 31.09 33.20 3.96
N LYS A 18 31.25 33.84 5.11
CA LYS A 18 30.66 33.34 6.39
C LYS A 18 29.14 33.30 6.32
N SER A 19 28.51 34.38 5.87
CA SER A 19 27.06 34.45 5.70
C SER A 19 26.54 33.38 4.74
N TYR A 20 27.25 33.12 3.64
CA TYR A 20 26.94 32.04 2.71
C TYR A 20 26.95 30.67 3.40
N VAL A 21 28.04 30.35 4.10
CA VAL A 21 28.21 29.06 4.80
C VAL A 21 27.08 28.84 5.81
N GLU A 22 26.74 29.86 6.61
CA GLU A 22 25.67 29.78 7.60
C GLU A 22 24.30 29.53 6.95
N ILE A 23 23.96 30.29 5.92
CA ILE A 23 22.67 30.16 5.21
C ILE A 23 22.59 28.79 4.52
N TYR A 24 23.67 28.36 3.86
CA TYR A 24 23.72 27.08 3.16
C TYR A 24 23.56 25.92 4.15
N LEU A 25 24.32 25.90 5.25
CA LEU A 25 24.20 24.87 6.28
C LEU A 25 22.79 24.83 6.88
N LYS A 26 22.19 25.99 7.17
CA LYS A 26 20.83 26.06 7.69
C LYS A 26 19.81 25.47 6.72
N ARG A 27 19.90 25.81 5.43
CA ARG A 27 19.02 25.24 4.39
C ARG A 27 19.26 23.74 4.20
N HIS A 28 20.52 23.31 4.20
CA HIS A 28 20.89 21.91 4.08
C HIS A 28 20.33 21.07 5.24
N ARG A 29 20.58 21.49 6.49
CA ARG A 29 20.07 20.80 7.70
C ARG A 29 18.55 20.73 7.74
N LYS A 30 17.86 21.67 7.08
CA LYS A 30 16.41 21.65 6.99
C LYS A 30 15.90 20.63 5.96
N ALA A 31 16.57 20.55 4.81
CA ALA A 31 16.17 19.72 3.67
C ALA A 31 16.80 18.31 3.66
N ARG A 32 17.62 17.98 4.66
CA ARG A 32 18.29 16.68 4.77
C ARG A 32 18.06 16.09 6.14
N LEU A 33 17.80 14.80 6.16
CA LEU A 33 17.69 14.04 7.40
C LEU A 33 19.07 13.88 8.03
N ASN A 34 19.13 14.15 9.34
CA ASN A 34 20.26 13.78 10.18
C ASN A 34 20.25 12.28 10.50
N ALA A 35 21.26 11.79 11.22
CA ALA A 35 21.38 10.36 11.54
C ALA A 35 20.19 9.79 12.35
N GLU A 36 19.63 10.56 13.28
CA GLU A 36 18.48 10.13 14.08
C GLU A 36 17.18 10.13 13.27
N GLU A 37 17.00 11.14 12.43
CA GLU A 37 15.87 11.22 11.49
C GLU A 37 15.92 10.10 10.44
N ASP A 38 17.12 9.76 9.95
CA ASP A 38 17.30 8.63 9.02
C ASP A 38 16.93 7.31 9.69
N LYS A 39 17.34 7.07 10.94
CA LYS A 39 16.88 5.90 11.70
C LYS A 39 15.35 5.85 11.81
N ARG A 40 14.70 6.99 12.11
CA ARG A 40 13.23 7.08 12.16
C ARG A 40 12.59 6.76 10.81
N LYS A 41 13.14 7.28 9.71
CA LYS A 41 12.73 6.93 8.34
C LYS A 41 12.81 5.41 8.12
N GLN A 42 13.93 4.79 8.48
CA GLN A 42 14.12 3.34 8.34
C GLN A 42 13.12 2.52 9.17
N THR A 43 12.78 2.98 10.37
CA THR A 43 11.72 2.38 11.20
C THR A 43 10.37 2.48 10.50
N LEU A 44 10.00 3.67 9.98
CA LEU A 44 8.73 3.88 9.28
C LEU A 44 8.63 3.05 7.99
N MET A 45 9.74 2.84 7.28
CA MET A 45 9.81 1.96 6.10
C MET A 45 9.57 0.47 6.43
N LYS A 46 9.73 0.06 7.69
CA LYS A 46 9.55 -1.32 8.17
C LYS A 46 8.34 -1.47 9.10
N ASP A 47 7.57 -0.40 9.25
CA ASP A 47 6.41 -0.31 10.14
C ASP A 47 5.36 -1.37 9.79
N PHE A 48 4.71 -1.92 10.82
CA PHE A 48 3.71 -2.96 10.63
C PHE A 48 2.50 -2.44 9.83
N ARG A 49 2.07 -1.18 10.05
CA ARG A 49 0.94 -0.56 9.34
C ARG A 49 1.21 -0.54 7.83
N LEU A 50 2.45 -0.22 7.46
CA LEU A 50 2.86 -0.20 6.05
C LEU A 50 2.85 -1.61 5.44
N LYS A 51 3.30 -2.62 6.17
CA LYS A 51 3.25 -4.03 5.73
C LYS A 51 1.82 -4.52 5.57
N GLU A 52 0.93 -4.17 6.49
CA GLU A 52 -0.49 -4.52 6.40
C GLU A 52 -1.15 -3.86 5.20
N LEU A 53 -0.91 -2.56 4.98
CA LEU A 53 -1.39 -1.85 3.79
C LEU A 53 -0.89 -2.50 2.49
N GLN A 54 0.37 -2.93 2.44
CA GLN A 54 0.92 -3.67 1.28
C GLN A 54 0.19 -5.00 1.06
N LYS A 55 -0.08 -5.77 2.12
CA LYS A 55 -0.87 -7.01 2.01
C LYS A 55 -2.30 -6.73 1.55
N LEU A 56 -2.98 -5.74 2.14
CA LEU A 56 -4.34 -5.36 1.75
C LEU A 56 -4.41 -4.84 0.32
N SER A 57 -3.30 -4.31 -0.21
CA SER A 57 -3.22 -3.84 -1.59
C SER A 57 -3.29 -4.96 -2.64
N THR A 58 -3.49 -6.23 -2.25
CA THR A 58 -3.87 -7.29 -3.21
C THR A 58 -5.38 -7.33 -3.46
N ILE A 59 -6.19 -6.68 -2.60
CA ILE A 59 -7.63 -6.61 -2.74
C ILE A 59 -7.95 -5.48 -3.73
N GLU A 60 -8.61 -5.82 -4.83
CA GLU A 60 -8.88 -4.93 -5.98
C GLU A 60 -9.58 -3.61 -5.60
N LEU A 61 -10.40 -3.63 -4.56
CA LEU A 61 -11.16 -2.47 -4.10
C LEU A 61 -10.30 -1.41 -3.37
N MET A 62 -9.08 -1.75 -2.97
CA MET A 62 -8.26 -0.88 -2.11
C MET A 62 -7.62 0.26 -2.91
N PRO A 63 -7.48 1.47 -2.34
CA PRO A 63 -7.01 2.63 -3.08
C PRO A 63 -5.47 2.65 -3.23
N HIS A 64 -4.91 1.80 -4.08
CA HIS A 64 -3.45 1.59 -4.26
C HIS A 64 -2.64 2.88 -4.49
N GLN A 65 -3.24 3.88 -5.13
CA GLN A 65 -2.59 5.17 -5.40
C GLN A 65 -2.20 5.92 -4.12
N SER A 66 -3.01 5.81 -3.07
CA SER A 66 -2.74 6.48 -1.78
C SER A 66 -1.50 5.88 -1.09
N LEU A 67 -1.39 4.55 -1.08
CA LEU A 67 -0.21 3.85 -0.58
C LEU A 67 1.05 4.15 -1.40
N THR A 68 0.93 4.15 -2.73
CA THR A 68 2.05 4.46 -3.62
C THR A 68 2.55 5.89 -3.41
N SER A 69 1.62 6.84 -3.27
CA SER A 69 1.95 8.25 -3.00
C SER A 69 2.68 8.40 -1.66
N PHE A 70 2.21 7.72 -0.62
CA PHE A 70 2.86 7.68 0.69
C PHE A 70 4.30 7.12 0.59
N GLN A 71 4.48 5.96 -0.06
CA GLN A 71 5.79 5.33 -0.23
C GLN A 71 6.77 6.23 -1.00
N ASN A 72 6.30 6.92 -2.05
CA ASN A 72 7.11 7.85 -2.81
C ASN A 72 7.55 9.07 -1.99
N LYS A 73 6.64 9.65 -1.18
CA LYS A 73 7.00 10.74 -0.26
C LYS A 73 8.06 10.31 0.74
N LEU A 74 7.88 9.14 1.36
CA LEU A 74 8.83 8.59 2.33
C LEU A 74 10.19 8.31 1.70
N ALA A 75 10.21 7.64 0.54
CA ALA A 75 11.43 7.34 -0.21
C ALA A 75 12.18 8.62 -0.62
N GLY A 76 11.45 9.66 -1.01
CA GLY A 76 11.97 10.95 -1.46
C GLY A 76 12.71 11.78 -0.40
N LEU A 77 12.59 11.44 0.90
CA LEU A 77 13.36 12.11 1.95
C LEU A 77 14.84 11.75 1.83
N LYS A 78 15.71 12.76 1.70
CA LYS A 78 17.15 12.57 1.50
C LYS A 78 17.90 12.74 2.82
N SER A 79 18.84 11.86 3.10
CA SER A 79 19.69 11.92 4.29
C SER A 79 21.06 12.47 3.95
N CYS A 80 21.61 13.35 4.78
CA CYS A 80 22.98 13.85 4.66
C CYS A 80 23.39 14.54 5.96
N PHE A 81 24.42 14.01 6.62
CA PHE A 81 24.88 14.48 7.93
C PHE A 81 26.40 14.71 8.00
N GLN A 82 27.11 14.59 6.88
CA GLN A 82 28.58 14.78 6.82
C GLN A 82 29.00 16.23 6.61
N LEU A 83 28.10 17.10 6.12
CA LEU A 83 28.45 18.46 5.74
C LEU A 83 28.82 19.33 6.95
N THR A 84 30.04 19.87 6.92
CA THR A 84 30.54 20.86 7.89
C THR A 84 30.82 22.22 7.23
N GLY A 85 30.99 23.26 8.06
CA GLY A 85 31.32 24.60 7.56
C GLY A 85 32.70 24.67 6.89
N SER A 86 33.66 23.85 7.32
CA SER A 86 34.99 23.77 6.71
C SER A 86 34.95 23.19 5.30
N ASP A 87 34.04 22.25 5.03
CA ASP A 87 33.87 21.69 3.68
C ASP A 87 33.42 22.76 2.69
N LEU A 88 32.55 23.66 3.16
CA LEU A 88 32.05 24.79 2.38
C LEU A 88 33.08 25.89 2.15
N ALA A 89 34.18 25.89 2.92
CA ALA A 89 35.26 26.83 2.70
C ALA A 89 36.03 26.53 1.39
N SER A 90 36.02 25.27 0.95
CA SER A 90 36.73 24.80 -0.25
C SER A 90 35.78 24.50 -1.41
N ASN A 91 34.51 24.15 -1.13
CA ASN A 91 33.52 23.84 -2.16
C ASN A 91 32.17 24.49 -1.80
N PRO A 92 31.57 25.33 -2.66
CA PRO A 92 30.29 25.99 -2.31
C PRO A 92 29.11 25.01 -2.19
N VAL A 93 29.24 23.79 -2.74
CA VAL A 93 28.18 22.78 -2.72
C VAL A 93 28.63 21.57 -1.91
N CYS A 94 27.71 21.00 -1.13
CA CYS A 94 27.91 19.73 -0.43
C CYS A 94 28.32 18.63 -1.43
N ARG A 95 29.49 18.03 -1.22
CA ARG A 95 30.04 17.02 -2.13
C ARG A 95 29.34 15.67 -2.00
N ASP A 96 28.76 15.38 -0.84
CA ASP A 96 28.14 14.08 -0.56
C ASP A 96 26.76 13.93 -1.20
N CYS A 97 25.92 14.97 -1.11
CA CYS A 97 24.54 14.91 -1.60
C CYS A 97 24.20 15.93 -2.69
N GLY A 98 25.16 16.79 -3.09
CA GLY A 98 24.98 17.76 -4.17
C GLY A 98 23.89 18.80 -3.92
N PHE A 99 23.55 19.11 -2.67
CA PHE A 99 22.41 19.96 -2.31
C PHE A 99 22.46 21.35 -2.98
N LYS A 100 21.42 21.67 -3.75
CA LYS A 100 21.26 22.98 -4.40
C LYS A 100 19.93 23.58 -3.97
N PRO A 101 19.91 24.65 -3.15
CA PRO A 101 18.67 25.21 -2.62
C PRO A 101 17.59 25.58 -3.63
N ILE A 102 17.95 25.88 -4.88
CA ILE A 102 17.00 26.24 -5.95
C ILE A 102 16.28 25.02 -6.56
N GLN A 103 16.80 23.81 -6.34
CA GLN A 103 16.24 22.56 -6.87
C GLN A 103 15.47 21.78 -5.81
N GLU A 104 15.21 22.40 -4.65
CA GLU A 104 14.70 21.72 -3.48
C GLU A 104 13.35 22.35 -3.12
N ASP A 105 12.29 21.56 -3.29
CA ASP A 105 10.93 21.98 -2.97
C ASP A 105 10.61 21.86 -1.46
N GLN A 106 11.53 21.28 -0.68
CA GLN A 106 11.33 21.05 0.75
C GLN A 106 11.45 22.35 1.56
N THR A 107 10.29 22.87 1.94
CA THR A 107 10.13 24.05 2.81
C THR A 107 9.99 23.67 4.29
N THR A 108 9.81 22.40 4.61
CA THR A 108 9.60 21.86 5.97
C THR A 108 10.85 21.14 6.47
N ALA A 109 11.07 21.15 7.79
CA ALA A 109 12.19 20.41 8.38
C ALA A 109 11.96 18.89 8.31
N GLY A 110 13.05 18.12 8.17
CA GLY A 110 13.02 16.65 8.10
C GLY A 110 12.21 15.99 9.22
N SER A 111 12.44 16.38 10.48
CA SER A 111 11.71 15.88 11.64
C SER A 111 10.19 16.06 11.55
N GLU A 112 9.75 17.23 11.08
CA GLU A 112 8.34 17.57 10.97
C GLU A 112 7.70 16.80 9.81
N MET A 113 8.42 16.65 8.69
CA MET A 113 7.97 15.83 7.57
C MET A 113 7.83 14.35 7.96
N LEU A 114 8.76 13.80 8.75
CA LEU A 114 8.65 12.43 9.25
C LEU A 114 7.46 12.23 10.18
N LYS A 115 7.18 13.21 11.05
CA LYS A 115 5.99 13.18 11.91
C LYS A 115 4.70 13.22 11.07
N GLN A 116 4.64 14.09 10.07
CA GLN A 116 3.50 14.17 9.17
C GLN A 116 3.27 12.86 8.39
N LEU A 117 4.35 12.19 7.98
CA LEU A 117 4.25 10.88 7.35
C LEU A 117 3.78 9.79 8.34
N ASP A 118 4.23 9.82 9.59
CA ASP A 118 3.74 8.89 10.60
C ASP A 118 2.23 9.06 10.86
N ASP A 119 1.77 10.31 11.01
CA ASP A 119 0.35 10.65 11.14
C ASP A 119 -0.45 10.29 9.86
N GLU A 120 0.14 10.47 8.67
CA GLU A 120 -0.47 10.09 7.39
C GLU A 120 -0.62 8.56 7.30
N LEU A 121 0.37 7.79 7.75
CA LEU A 121 0.32 6.33 7.76
C LEU A 121 -0.79 5.80 8.66
N ASP A 122 -0.97 6.38 9.85
CA ASP A 122 -2.08 6.03 10.75
C ASP A 122 -3.43 6.29 10.11
N ARG A 123 -3.62 7.47 9.52
CA ARG A 123 -4.87 7.83 8.85
C ARG A 123 -5.16 6.92 7.67
N LEU A 124 -4.13 6.60 6.89
CA LEU A 124 -4.23 5.72 5.73
C LEU A 124 -4.66 4.32 6.16
N HIS A 125 -4.00 3.76 7.17
CA HIS A 125 -4.33 2.46 7.76
C HIS A 125 -5.76 2.41 8.26
N GLN A 126 -6.16 3.35 9.12
CA GLN A 126 -7.52 3.42 9.66
C GLN A 126 -8.57 3.59 8.56
N SER A 127 -8.30 4.39 7.54
CA SER A 127 -9.21 4.58 6.40
C SER A 127 -9.41 3.29 5.62
N TRP A 128 -8.36 2.48 5.43
CA TRP A 128 -8.43 1.21 4.71
C TRP A 128 -9.21 0.17 5.50
N VAL A 129 -8.96 0.05 6.81
CA VAL A 129 -9.73 -0.84 7.70
C VAL A 129 -11.20 -0.46 7.71
N LYS A 130 -11.51 0.84 7.84
CA LYS A 130 -12.89 1.34 7.81
C LYS A 130 -13.56 1.08 6.46
N SER A 131 -12.85 1.25 5.36
CA SER A 131 -13.38 0.98 4.02
C SER A 131 -13.71 -0.50 3.86
N LEU A 132 -12.83 -1.41 4.29
CA LEU A 132 -13.11 -2.85 4.27
C LEU A 132 -14.34 -3.21 5.10
N LEU A 133 -14.42 -2.71 6.34
CA LEU A 133 -15.59 -2.94 7.19
C LEU A 133 -16.87 -2.43 6.54
N SER A 134 -16.86 -1.20 6.03
CA SER A 134 -18.04 -0.60 5.39
C SER A 134 -18.51 -1.38 4.16
N ASN A 135 -17.58 -1.91 3.35
CA ASN A 135 -17.95 -2.71 2.18
C ASN A 135 -18.44 -4.11 2.58
N LEU A 136 -17.87 -4.70 3.63
CA LEU A 136 -18.33 -5.99 4.13
C LEU A 136 -19.68 -5.88 4.86
N GLU A 137 -19.95 -4.78 5.54
CA GLU A 137 -21.23 -4.49 6.21
C GLU A 137 -22.36 -4.11 5.22
N ASP A 138 -22.05 -3.92 3.93
CA ASP A 138 -23.05 -3.64 2.91
C ASP A 138 -24.11 -4.77 2.83
N PRO A 139 -25.41 -4.45 2.82
CA PRO A 139 -26.47 -5.47 2.79
C PRO A 139 -26.36 -6.46 1.64
N THR A 140 -25.96 -6.00 0.45
CA THR A 140 -25.82 -6.87 -0.74
C THR A 140 -24.64 -7.83 -0.58
N VAL A 141 -23.56 -7.39 0.08
CA VAL A 141 -22.42 -8.24 0.42
C VAL A 141 -22.83 -9.24 1.50
N GLN A 142 -23.54 -8.81 2.55
CA GLN A 142 -24.02 -9.68 3.62
C GLN A 142 -24.92 -10.82 3.11
N GLU A 143 -25.86 -10.53 2.20
CA GLU A 143 -26.70 -11.56 1.57
C GLU A 143 -25.87 -12.61 0.82
N LYS A 144 -24.78 -12.20 0.18
CA LYS A 144 -23.87 -13.10 -0.56
C LYS A 144 -22.88 -13.84 0.33
N MET A 145 -22.75 -13.49 1.62
CA MET A 145 -21.87 -14.20 2.56
C MET A 145 -22.26 -15.67 2.72
N GLU A 146 -23.54 -16.00 2.48
CA GLU A 146 -24.02 -17.38 2.47
C GLU A 146 -23.41 -18.24 1.35
N LEU A 147 -22.89 -17.61 0.29
CA LEU A 147 -22.23 -18.29 -0.83
C LEU A 147 -20.75 -18.61 -0.55
N LEU A 148 -20.17 -18.03 0.50
CA LEU A 148 -18.82 -18.35 0.93
C LEU A 148 -18.76 -19.73 1.58
N GLN A 149 -17.61 -20.40 1.39
CA GLN A 149 -17.26 -21.56 2.19
C GLN A 149 -17.27 -21.21 3.69
N ARG A 150 -17.70 -22.16 4.52
CA ARG A 150 -17.83 -21.96 5.98
C ARG A 150 -16.56 -21.39 6.62
N SER A 151 -15.40 -21.93 6.26
CA SER A 151 -14.09 -21.47 6.76
C SER A 151 -13.75 -20.03 6.41
N ASN A 152 -14.27 -19.51 5.30
CA ASN A 152 -14.05 -18.13 4.87
C ASN A 152 -15.05 -17.20 5.54
N ARG A 153 -16.31 -17.63 5.65
CA ARG A 153 -17.36 -16.91 6.40
C ARG A 153 -16.97 -16.68 7.85
N GLU A 154 -16.40 -17.69 8.52
CA GLU A 154 -15.94 -17.57 9.90
C GLU A 154 -14.82 -16.52 10.05
N LYS A 155 -13.88 -16.44 9.09
CA LYS A 155 -12.83 -15.41 9.09
C LYS A 155 -13.40 -14.00 8.90
N VAL A 156 -14.29 -13.83 7.92
CA VAL A 156 -14.94 -12.53 7.64
C VAL A 156 -15.78 -12.09 8.84
N ALA A 157 -16.58 -12.99 9.42
CA ALA A 157 -17.38 -12.70 10.60
C ALA A 157 -16.53 -12.35 11.83
N GLY A 158 -15.39 -13.03 12.02
CA GLY A 158 -14.42 -12.70 13.06
C GLY A 158 -13.86 -11.28 12.90
N PHE A 159 -13.54 -10.87 11.68
CA PHE A 159 -13.10 -9.50 11.38
C PHE A 159 -14.20 -8.47 11.61
N LEU A 160 -15.42 -8.71 11.14
CA LEU A 160 -16.58 -7.83 11.38
C LEU A 160 -16.90 -7.66 12.87
N LYS A 161 -16.72 -8.72 13.66
CA LYS A 161 -16.94 -8.69 15.11
C LYS A 161 -15.85 -7.93 15.85
N SER A 162 -14.58 -8.17 15.52
CA SER A 162 -13.44 -7.52 16.18
C SER A 162 -13.24 -6.07 15.73
N LYS A 163 -13.60 -5.74 14.49
CA LYS A 163 -13.38 -4.45 13.82
C LYS A 163 -11.90 -4.05 13.77
N THR A 164 -11.00 -5.02 13.93
CA THR A 164 -9.56 -4.87 13.92
C THR A 164 -8.96 -5.94 13.02
N LEU A 165 -7.93 -5.59 12.25
CA LEU A 165 -7.23 -6.59 11.43
C LEU A 165 -6.66 -7.70 12.34
N PRO A 166 -6.66 -8.97 11.88
CA PRO A 166 -5.96 -10.04 12.58
C PRO A 166 -4.46 -9.75 12.67
N ASP A 167 -3.82 -10.19 13.77
CA ASP A 167 -2.36 -10.05 13.98
C ASP A 167 -1.54 -10.63 12.83
N ASP A 168 -2.03 -11.71 12.22
CA ASP A 168 -1.50 -12.24 10.96
C ASP A 168 -2.53 -12.14 9.84
N LEU A 169 -2.26 -11.21 8.91
CA LEU A 169 -2.90 -11.13 7.61
C LEU A 169 -2.41 -12.26 6.71
N SER A 170 -2.88 -13.48 6.99
CA SER A 170 -2.65 -14.67 6.20
C SER A 170 -3.27 -14.58 4.81
N ASP A 171 -2.72 -15.33 3.86
CA ASP A 171 -3.24 -15.37 2.48
C ASP A 171 -4.68 -15.90 2.45
N GLU A 172 -5.03 -16.82 3.35
CA GLU A 172 -6.40 -17.33 3.50
C GLU A 172 -7.37 -16.24 3.98
N PHE A 173 -6.91 -15.34 4.85
CA PHE A 173 -7.72 -14.20 5.28
C PHE A 173 -7.93 -13.22 4.12
N LEU A 174 -6.85 -12.82 3.44
CA LEU A 174 -6.94 -11.90 2.29
C LEU A 174 -7.85 -12.46 1.20
N LYS A 175 -7.71 -13.75 0.89
CA LYS A 175 -8.58 -14.44 -0.07
C LYS A 175 -10.03 -14.46 0.38
N ALA A 176 -10.30 -14.70 1.67
CA ALA A 176 -11.67 -14.68 2.20
C ALA A 176 -12.32 -13.28 2.08
N ILE A 177 -11.57 -12.21 2.38
CA ILE A 177 -12.04 -10.83 2.20
C ILE A 177 -12.27 -10.52 0.72
N GLN A 178 -11.34 -10.88 -0.15
CA GLN A 178 -11.47 -10.64 -1.60
C GLN A 178 -12.68 -11.40 -2.17
N GLU A 179 -12.87 -12.66 -1.78
CA GLU A 179 -14.00 -13.48 -2.20
C GLU A 179 -15.33 -12.86 -1.75
N ALA A 180 -15.40 -12.40 -0.49
CA ALA A 180 -16.56 -11.72 0.07
C ALA A 180 -16.94 -10.48 -0.74
N LEU A 181 -15.94 -9.70 -1.17
CA LEU A 181 -16.13 -8.46 -1.92
C LEU A 181 -16.24 -8.66 -3.44
N SER A 182 -15.97 -9.86 -3.96
CA SER A 182 -15.87 -10.14 -5.41
C SER A 182 -17.21 -10.14 -6.16
N GLY A 183 -18.33 -9.90 -5.49
CA GLY A 183 -19.65 -9.87 -6.12
C GLY A 183 -20.12 -11.25 -6.60
N LEU A 184 -19.96 -12.27 -5.74
CA LEU A 184 -20.28 -13.67 -6.04
C LEU A 184 -21.64 -13.87 -6.75
N SER A 185 -21.66 -14.83 -7.67
CA SER A 185 -22.81 -15.23 -8.47
C SER A 185 -23.25 -16.64 -8.11
N LYS A 186 -24.46 -16.78 -7.53
CA LYS A 186 -25.07 -18.08 -7.25
C LYS A 186 -25.55 -18.73 -8.55
N ILE A 187 -25.24 -20.00 -8.74
CA ILE A 187 -25.87 -20.87 -9.75
C ILE A 187 -26.51 -22.02 -9.01
N VAL A 188 -27.84 -22.15 -9.17
CA VAL A 188 -28.58 -23.28 -8.61
C VAL A 188 -28.66 -24.38 -9.65
N ILE A 189 -28.36 -25.61 -9.25
CA ILE A 189 -28.54 -26.82 -10.04
C ILE A 189 -29.57 -27.69 -9.31
N SER A 190 -30.66 -28.04 -10.00
CA SER A 190 -31.62 -28.98 -9.43
C SER A 190 -31.11 -30.43 -9.52
N LEU A 191 -31.48 -31.29 -8.57
CA LEU A 191 -31.16 -32.73 -8.66
C LEU A 191 -31.67 -33.38 -9.94
N ASP A 192 -32.80 -32.92 -10.49
CA ASP A 192 -33.36 -33.46 -11.74
C ASP A 192 -32.58 -33.02 -12.97
N ASP A 193 -32.12 -31.77 -13.03
CA ASP A 193 -31.28 -31.30 -14.14
C ASP A 193 -29.90 -31.93 -14.09
N LEU A 194 -29.34 -32.12 -12.89
CA LEU A 194 -28.10 -32.87 -12.70
C LEU A 194 -28.26 -34.32 -13.17
N LYS A 195 -29.36 -34.99 -12.80
CA LYS A 195 -29.67 -36.33 -13.31
C LYS A 195 -29.75 -36.33 -14.82
N LYS A 196 -30.52 -35.44 -15.44
CA LYS A 196 -30.65 -35.35 -16.91
C LYS A 196 -29.30 -35.12 -17.60
N ALA A 197 -28.45 -34.26 -17.03
CA ALA A 197 -27.13 -33.95 -17.58
C ALA A 197 -26.18 -35.16 -17.55
N LEU A 198 -26.25 -35.97 -16.50
CA LEU A 198 -25.41 -37.16 -16.34
C LEU A 198 -25.97 -38.37 -17.11
N TYR A 199 -27.29 -38.50 -17.15
CA TYR A 199 -28.04 -39.59 -17.78
C TYR A 199 -28.55 -39.17 -19.17
N ALA A 200 -27.65 -39.10 -20.15
CA ALA A 200 -28.04 -38.98 -21.55
C ALA A 200 -28.77 -40.26 -22.00
N GLU A 201 -30.10 -40.19 -22.14
CA GLU A 201 -30.96 -41.21 -22.74
C GLU A 201 -30.90 -42.62 -22.11
N GLY A 202 -30.51 -42.76 -20.84
CA GLY A 202 -30.51 -44.07 -20.16
C GLY A 202 -29.35 -45.00 -20.50
N SER A 203 -28.40 -44.55 -21.31
CA SER A 203 -27.28 -45.36 -21.78
C SER A 203 -26.18 -45.53 -20.72
N PRO A 204 -25.63 -46.75 -20.52
CA PRO A 204 -24.49 -46.97 -19.63
C PRO A 204 -23.30 -46.11 -20.08
N ALA A 205 -22.62 -45.48 -19.12
CA ALA A 205 -21.49 -44.61 -19.39
C ALA A 205 -20.27 -45.06 -18.58
N THR A 206 -19.09 -44.96 -19.18
CA THR A 206 -17.83 -45.13 -18.49
C THR A 206 -17.58 -43.97 -17.51
N PRO A 207 -16.70 -44.15 -16.51
CA PRO A 207 -16.33 -43.05 -15.60
C PRO A 207 -15.77 -41.81 -16.31
N LYS A 208 -15.11 -42.00 -17.47
CA LYS A 208 -14.58 -40.89 -18.28
C LYS A 208 -15.71 -40.09 -18.92
N GLU A 209 -16.67 -40.76 -19.55
CA GLU A 209 -17.82 -40.12 -20.19
C GLU A 209 -18.69 -39.37 -19.18
N LEU A 210 -18.89 -39.91 -17.97
CA LEU A 210 -19.63 -39.22 -16.90
C LEU A 210 -18.93 -37.92 -16.46
N LYS A 211 -17.60 -37.93 -16.32
CA LYS A 211 -16.83 -36.72 -16.02
C LYS A 211 -16.96 -35.68 -17.14
N GLU A 212 -16.85 -36.10 -18.39
CA GLU A 212 -16.99 -35.20 -19.56
C GLU A 212 -18.39 -34.60 -19.65
N ARG A 213 -19.45 -35.38 -19.41
CA ARG A 213 -20.84 -34.90 -19.35
C ARG A 213 -21.03 -33.86 -18.25
N PHE A 214 -20.53 -34.14 -17.04
CA PHE A 214 -20.62 -33.21 -15.92
C PHE A 214 -19.84 -31.92 -16.19
N SER A 215 -18.59 -32.02 -16.64
CA SER A 215 -17.78 -30.86 -17.00
C SER A 215 -18.42 -30.04 -18.12
N GLY A 216 -18.98 -30.67 -19.15
CA GLY A 216 -19.69 -30.00 -20.24
C GLY A 216 -20.94 -29.25 -19.75
N TYR A 217 -21.73 -29.86 -18.87
CA TYR A 217 -22.88 -29.23 -18.25
C TYR A 217 -22.47 -28.02 -17.39
N LEU A 218 -21.44 -28.16 -16.55
CA LEU A 218 -20.92 -27.04 -15.77
C LEU A 218 -20.42 -25.90 -16.66
N ASN A 219 -19.64 -26.21 -17.71
CA ASN A 219 -19.14 -25.23 -18.66
C ASN A 219 -20.26 -24.46 -19.37
N HIS A 220 -21.37 -25.14 -19.69
CA HIS A 220 -22.55 -24.50 -20.26
C HIS A 220 -23.20 -23.53 -19.27
N LEU A 221 -23.36 -23.93 -18.00
CA LEU A 221 -23.98 -23.09 -16.97
C LEU A 221 -23.15 -21.84 -16.59
N ILE A 222 -21.82 -21.96 -16.66
CA ILE A 222 -20.89 -20.88 -16.32
C ILE A 222 -20.40 -20.11 -17.56
N ALA A 223 -20.92 -20.41 -18.75
CA ALA A 223 -20.53 -19.75 -19.98
C ALA A 223 -20.75 -18.23 -19.88
N GLY A 224 -19.71 -17.45 -20.21
CA GLY A 224 -19.74 -15.98 -20.14
C GLY A 224 -19.68 -15.41 -18.72
N LYS A 225 -19.50 -16.23 -17.69
CA LYS A 225 -19.31 -15.80 -16.29
C LYS A 225 -17.85 -15.89 -15.88
N ASP A 226 -17.47 -15.04 -14.93
CA ASP A 226 -16.20 -15.13 -14.24
C ASP A 226 -16.21 -16.33 -13.29
N GLN A 227 -15.45 -17.37 -13.62
CA GLN A 227 -15.46 -18.66 -12.92
C GLN A 227 -15.02 -18.51 -11.45
N ASP A 228 -14.14 -17.56 -11.15
CA ASP A 228 -13.65 -17.33 -9.78
C ASP A 228 -14.76 -16.80 -8.87
N LYS A 229 -15.79 -16.16 -9.45
CA LYS A 229 -16.94 -15.55 -8.77
C LYS A 229 -18.17 -16.45 -8.72
N VAL A 230 -18.19 -17.58 -9.42
CA VAL A 230 -19.35 -18.48 -9.47
C VAL A 230 -19.39 -19.42 -8.26
N ARG A 231 -20.53 -19.53 -7.59
CA ARG A 231 -20.78 -20.50 -6.51
C ARG A 231 -21.97 -21.38 -6.88
N ILE A 232 -21.71 -22.68 -7.03
CA ILE A 232 -22.72 -23.66 -7.42
C ILE A 232 -23.38 -24.24 -6.17
N VAL A 233 -24.71 -24.20 -6.14
CA VAL A 233 -25.53 -24.75 -5.07
C VAL A 233 -26.44 -25.81 -5.68
N ILE A 234 -26.52 -26.98 -5.06
CA ILE A 234 -27.42 -28.05 -5.49
C ILE A 234 -28.65 -28.02 -4.58
N GLU A 235 -29.83 -27.93 -5.19
CA GLU A 235 -31.14 -27.93 -4.52
C GLU A 235 -31.99 -29.13 -4.97
#